data_AF-A0A2U0S4V3-F1
#
_entry.id   AF-A0A2U0S4V3-F1
#
_cell.length_a   1.000
_cell.length_b   1.000
_cell.length_c   1.000
_cell.angle_alpha   90.00
_cell.angle_beta   90.00
_cell.angle_gamma   90.00
#
_symmetry.space_group_name_H-M   'P 1'
#
loop_
_entity.id
_entity.type
_entity.pdbx_description
1 polymer ?
#
loop_
_entity_poly.entity_id
_entity_poly.type
_entity_poly.pdbx_seq_one_letter_code
_entity_poly.pdbx_strand_id
1 'polypeptide(L)'
;MNKMGFVSLIIVVTCFLTATALGMQNGTVPEQPQEKPEPPELARDAALDYILQTHAELVTVQLPTDWEMENLTPGILGASHLQFTSGGWTVTVSYAVVLEPTYSVEVNHTCEINFQWSGTVSQNGAAVETSFSVA
;
A
#
# COMPACT_ATOMS: atom_id res chain seq x y z
N MET A 1 21.15 -14.61 55.46
CA MET A 1 21.07 -15.54 54.32
C MET A 1 21.29 -14.72 53.05
N ASN A 2 22.54 -14.49 52.63
CA ASN A 2 23.36 -15.30 51.71
C ASN A 2 22.74 -15.57 50.33
N LYS A 3 23.36 -14.92 49.32
CA LYS A 3 23.80 -15.41 47.98
C LYS A 3 22.67 -15.89 47.05
N MET A 4 22.53 -15.46 45.79
CA MET A 4 23.44 -15.42 44.63
C MET A 4 22.56 -14.78 43.51
N GLY A 5 22.95 -13.83 42.67
CA GLY A 5 24.14 -13.79 41.82
C GLY A 5 23.74 -14.19 40.40
N PHE A 6 23.57 -13.24 39.48
CA PHE A 6 23.89 -13.40 38.05
C PHE A 6 24.10 -12.03 37.42
N VAL A 7 25.36 -11.60 37.47
CA VAL A 7 25.94 -10.56 36.62
C VAL A 7 26.31 -11.25 35.31
N SER A 8 25.84 -10.72 34.18
CA SER A 8 26.36 -11.03 32.84
C SER A 8 26.46 -9.67 32.14
N LEU A 9 27.57 -8.95 32.22
CA LEU A 9 28.89 -9.15 31.59
C LEU A 9 28.84 -9.06 30.05
N ILE A 10 29.15 -7.84 29.56
CA ILE A 10 30.05 -7.45 28.43
C ILE A 10 29.56 -7.92 27.04
N ILE A 11 29.41 -7.04 26.03
CA ILE A 11 30.51 -6.43 25.27
C ILE A 11 30.17 -4.99 24.85
N VAL A 12 30.86 -4.04 25.48
CA VAL A 12 31.21 -2.75 24.86
C VAL A 12 32.44 -3.02 24.00
N VAL A 13 32.29 -2.99 22.68
CA VAL A 13 33.42 -2.77 21.76
C VAL A 13 33.13 -1.45 21.05
N THR A 14 33.59 -0.39 21.70
CA THR A 14 33.92 0.88 21.09
C THR A 14 35.12 0.69 20.18
N CYS A 15 35.00 1.04 18.90
CA CYS A 15 36.14 1.49 18.11
C CYS A 15 35.73 2.73 17.32
N PHE A 16 36.01 3.88 17.93
CA PHE A 16 36.25 5.13 17.24
C PHE A 16 37.40 4.92 16.24
N LEU A 17 37.14 5.15 14.96
CA LEU A 17 38.17 5.43 13.97
C LEU A 17 37.79 6.75 13.29
N THR A 18 38.24 7.84 13.89
CA THR A 18 38.31 9.16 13.26
C THR A 18 39.42 9.13 12.22
N ALA A 19 39.05 8.99 10.95
CA ALA A 19 39.92 9.33 9.83
C ALA A 19 39.51 10.71 9.31
N THR A 20 40.20 11.76 9.75
CA THR A 20 40.16 13.06 9.07
C THR A 20 40.95 12.95 7.78
N ALA A 21 40.25 12.75 6.66
CA ALA A 21 40.77 13.02 5.34
C ALA A 21 40.17 14.35 4.85
N LEU A 22 40.98 15.41 4.89
CA LEU A 22 40.70 16.64 4.14
C LEU A 22 40.89 16.33 2.65
N GLY A 23 39.81 16.24 1.90
CA GLY A 23 39.83 16.05 0.45
C GLY A 23 38.42 16.06 -0.13
N MET A 24 38.10 17.10 -0.87
CA MET A 24 36.80 17.44 -1.43
C MET A 24 36.07 16.28 -2.14
N GLN A 25 34.83 15.99 -1.73
CA GLN A 25 33.79 15.44 -2.62
C GLN A 25 32.45 16.08 -2.26
N ASN A 26 31.72 16.52 -3.30
CA ASN A 26 30.38 17.08 -3.24
C ASN A 26 29.48 16.36 -2.23
N GLY A 27 28.65 17.13 -1.51
CA GLY A 27 27.76 16.63 -0.47
C GLY A 27 26.98 15.40 -0.91
N THR A 28 27.33 14.24 -0.34
CA THR A 28 26.44 13.10 -0.26
C THR A 28 25.42 13.44 0.81
N VAL A 29 24.29 14.01 0.40
CA VAL A 29 23.06 13.84 1.18
C VAL A 29 22.93 12.33 1.35
N PRO A 30 22.90 11.79 2.57
CA PRO A 30 22.59 10.37 2.73
C PRO A 30 21.23 10.17 2.07
N GLU A 31 21.20 9.38 1.01
CA GLU A 31 19.97 8.96 0.36
C GLU A 31 19.22 8.17 1.43
N GLN A 32 18.33 8.87 2.17
CA GLN A 32 17.38 8.20 3.04
C GLN A 32 16.66 7.19 2.15
N PRO A 33 16.49 5.93 2.60
CA PRO A 33 15.73 4.95 1.84
C PRO A 33 14.42 5.62 1.41
N GLN A 34 14.29 5.90 0.11
CA GLN A 34 13.06 6.47 -0.39
C GLN A 34 12.02 5.39 -0.14
N GLU A 35 11.11 5.63 0.81
CA GLU A 35 10.00 4.75 1.09
C GLU A 35 9.18 4.69 -0.20
N LYS A 36 9.39 3.62 -0.95
CA LYS A 36 8.76 3.42 -2.25
C LYS A 36 7.25 3.39 -2.01
N PRO A 37 6.45 4.21 -2.72
CA PRO A 37 5.00 4.13 -2.63
C PRO A 37 4.55 2.70 -2.85
N GLU A 38 3.60 2.22 -2.05
CA GLU A 38 3.08 0.87 -2.22
C GLU A 38 2.47 0.72 -3.63
N PRO A 39 2.65 -0.45 -4.26
CA PRO A 39 2.07 -0.70 -5.56
C PRO A 39 0.54 -0.50 -5.50
N PRO A 40 -0.08 0.19 -6.47
CA PRO A 40 -1.53 0.43 -6.50
C PRO A 40 -2.37 -0.86 -6.48
N GLU A 41 -1.78 -2.00 -6.86
CA GLU A 41 -2.36 -3.33 -6.72
C GLU A 41 -2.67 -3.69 -5.26
N LEU A 42 -1.85 -3.26 -4.29
CA LEU A 42 -2.14 -3.50 -2.87
C LEU A 42 -3.34 -2.69 -2.39
N ALA A 43 -3.54 -1.48 -2.93
CA ALA A 43 -4.73 -0.69 -2.64
C ALA A 43 -6.01 -1.33 -3.21
N ARG A 44 -5.93 -1.92 -4.43
CA ARG A 44 -7.00 -2.74 -4.99
C ARG A 44 -7.31 -3.93 -4.07
N ASP A 45 -6.29 -4.70 -3.70
CA ASP A 45 -6.47 -5.92 -2.91
C ASP A 45 -7.05 -5.62 -1.52
N ALA A 46 -6.55 -4.57 -0.84
CA ALA A 46 -7.08 -4.11 0.43
C ALA A 46 -8.54 -3.64 0.35
N ALA A 47 -8.94 -2.97 -0.72
CA ALA A 47 -10.33 -2.59 -0.94
C ALA A 47 -11.22 -3.82 -1.15
N LEU A 48 -10.78 -4.78 -1.97
CA LEU A 48 -11.51 -6.03 -2.22
C LEU A 48 -11.68 -6.85 -0.93
N ASP A 49 -10.63 -6.98 -0.13
CA ASP A 49 -10.67 -7.65 1.16
C ASP A 49 -11.65 -6.95 2.13
N TYR A 50 -11.61 -5.61 2.20
CA TYR A 50 -12.54 -4.84 3.02
C TYR A 50 -13.99 -5.10 2.62
N ILE A 51 -14.29 -5.05 1.31
CA ILE A 51 -15.64 -5.25 0.76
C ILE A 51 -16.17 -6.63 1.18
N LEU A 52 -15.39 -7.69 0.97
CA LEU A 52 -15.81 -9.07 1.27
C LEU A 52 -15.91 -9.36 2.77
N GLN A 53 -15.14 -8.67 3.61
CA GLN A 53 -15.24 -8.81 5.07
C GLN A 53 -16.41 -8.03 5.67
N THR A 54 -16.78 -6.91 5.04
CA THR A 54 -17.81 -5.99 5.57
C THR A 54 -19.21 -6.36 5.10
N HIS A 55 -19.36 -6.79 3.84
CA HIS A 55 -20.65 -7.07 3.21
C HIS A 55 -20.87 -8.59 3.11
N ALA A 56 -21.51 -9.15 4.13
CA ALA A 56 -21.72 -10.59 4.26
C ALA A 56 -22.56 -11.20 3.11
N GLU A 57 -23.37 -10.39 2.43
CA GLU A 57 -24.11 -10.77 1.22
C GLU A 57 -23.19 -11.16 0.05
N LEU A 58 -21.91 -10.77 0.09
CA LEU A 58 -20.92 -11.07 -0.94
C LEU A 58 -20.08 -12.32 -0.64
N VAL A 59 -20.41 -13.09 0.40
CA VAL A 59 -19.60 -14.26 0.84
C VAL A 59 -19.36 -15.31 -0.26
N THR A 60 -20.23 -15.39 -1.26
CA THR A 60 -20.09 -16.32 -2.39
C THR A 60 -19.29 -15.75 -3.56
N VAL A 61 -18.99 -14.45 -3.55
CA VAL A 61 -18.25 -13.78 -4.61
C VAL A 61 -16.78 -14.19 -4.53
N GLN A 62 -16.20 -14.59 -5.66
CA GLN A 62 -14.81 -15.00 -5.76
C GLN A 62 -13.94 -13.90 -6.36
N LEU A 63 -12.77 -13.68 -5.75
CA LEU A 63 -11.76 -12.77 -6.29
C LEU A 63 -11.01 -13.44 -7.45
N PRO A 64 -10.75 -12.70 -8.54
CA PRO A 64 -9.89 -13.16 -9.62
C PRO A 64 -8.43 -13.28 -9.16
N THR A 65 -7.71 -14.26 -9.71
CA THR A 65 -6.27 -14.43 -9.48
C THR A 65 -5.41 -13.56 -10.39
N ASP A 66 -5.92 -13.24 -11.58
CA ASP A 66 -5.21 -12.55 -12.63
C ASP A 66 -6.00 -11.32 -13.05
N TRP A 67 -5.29 -10.22 -13.32
CA TRP A 67 -5.87 -8.93 -13.66
C TRP A 67 -5.16 -8.36 -14.88
N GLU A 68 -5.95 -7.82 -15.81
CA GLU A 68 -5.43 -6.93 -16.84
C GLU A 68 -5.37 -5.51 -16.27
N MET A 69 -4.28 -4.79 -16.58
CA MET A 69 -4.09 -3.41 -16.14
C MET A 69 -4.07 -2.49 -17.36
N GLU A 70 -4.90 -1.44 -17.31
CA GLU A 70 -4.86 -0.33 -18.25
C GLU A 70 -4.49 0.97 -17.52
N ASN A 71 -3.57 1.74 -18.10
CA ASN A 71 -3.23 3.07 -17.60
C ASN A 71 -4.14 4.12 -18.25
N LEU A 72 -5.06 4.66 -17.47
CA LEU A 72 -6.02 5.69 -17.87
C LEU A 72 -5.58 7.10 -17.45
N THR A 73 -4.34 7.27 -16.99
CA THR A 73 -3.81 8.54 -16.51
C THR A 73 -3.89 9.59 -17.63
N PRO A 74 -4.73 10.65 -17.50
CA PRO A 74 -4.71 11.75 -18.45
C PRO A 74 -3.33 12.41 -18.38
N GLY A 75 -2.86 13.07 -19.45
CA GLY A 75 -1.49 13.63 -19.57
C GLY A 75 -1.09 14.76 -18.58
N ILE A 76 -1.70 14.79 -17.39
CA ILE A 76 -1.41 15.62 -16.23
C ILE A 76 -0.33 14.90 -15.39
N LEU A 77 0.74 15.62 -15.06
CA LEU A 77 1.78 15.12 -14.18
C LEU A 77 1.33 15.18 -12.71
N GLY A 78 1.74 14.19 -11.92
CA GLY A 78 1.54 14.18 -10.46
C GLY A 78 0.30 13.42 -9.98
N ALA A 79 -0.50 12.85 -10.88
CA ALA A 79 -1.57 11.92 -10.55
C ALA A 79 -1.47 10.67 -11.42
N SER A 80 -2.01 9.57 -10.94
CA SER A 80 -2.17 8.33 -11.71
C SER A 80 -3.61 7.84 -11.59
N HIS A 81 -4.09 7.26 -12.68
CA HIS A 81 -5.40 6.65 -12.80
C HIS A 81 -5.23 5.31 -13.52
N LEU A 82 -5.43 4.21 -12.80
CA LEU A 82 -5.24 2.86 -13.30
C LEU A 82 -6.55 2.10 -13.21
N GLN A 83 -6.83 1.29 -14.22
CA GLN A 83 -7.96 0.37 -14.22
C GLN A 83 -7.45 -1.06 -14.23
N PHE A 84 -8.04 -1.89 -13.38
CA PHE A 84 -7.82 -3.32 -13.31
C PHE A 84 -9.12 -4.02 -13.70
N THR A 85 -9.05 -4.93 -14.67
CA THR A 85 -10.20 -5.70 -15.12
C THR A 85 -9.93 -7.20 -15.03
N SER A 86 -10.95 -7.96 -14.64
CA SER A 86 -10.90 -9.42 -14.69
C SER A 86 -12.31 -10.02 -14.56
N GLY A 87 -12.75 -10.76 -15.57
CA GLY A 87 -14.10 -11.31 -15.60
C GLY A 87 -15.16 -10.19 -15.49
N GLY A 88 -16.03 -10.27 -14.48
CA GLY A 88 -17.02 -9.22 -14.19
C GLY A 88 -16.53 -8.11 -13.27
N TRP A 89 -15.25 -8.09 -12.91
CA TRP A 89 -14.68 -7.05 -12.06
C TRP A 89 -14.05 -5.94 -12.87
N THR A 90 -14.36 -4.71 -12.46
CA THR A 90 -13.65 -3.50 -12.87
C THR A 90 -13.30 -2.73 -11.61
N VAL A 91 -12.00 -2.51 -11.37
CA VAL A 91 -11.49 -1.71 -10.25
C VAL A 91 -10.68 -0.55 -10.79
N THR A 92 -11.05 0.66 -10.40
CA THR A 92 -10.34 1.88 -10.77
C THR A 92 -9.62 2.43 -9.54
N VAL A 93 -8.32 2.66 -9.66
CA VAL A 93 -7.46 3.19 -8.59
C VAL A 93 -6.88 4.53 -9.04
N SER A 94 -7.15 5.57 -8.25
CA SER A 94 -6.66 6.93 -8.50
C SER A 94 -5.84 7.43 -7.34
N TYR A 95 -4.68 8.03 -7.59
CA TYR A 95 -3.81 8.51 -6.52
C TYR A 95 -2.87 9.62 -7.00
N ALA A 96 -2.38 10.42 -6.05
CA ALA A 96 -1.29 11.37 -6.30
C ALA A 96 0.06 10.64 -6.25
N VAL A 97 1.00 10.99 -7.13
CA VAL A 97 2.35 10.41 -7.15
C VAL A 97 3.23 11.12 -6.12
N VAL A 98 3.01 10.80 -4.84
CA VAL A 98 3.69 11.35 -3.66
C VAL A 98 4.21 10.23 -2.76
N LEU A 99 4.97 10.56 -1.71
CA LEU A 99 5.58 9.57 -0.80
C LEU A 99 4.52 8.72 -0.08
N GLU A 100 3.47 9.37 0.43
CA GLU A 100 2.38 8.74 1.17
C GLU A 100 1.03 9.02 0.49
N PRO A 101 0.71 8.28 -0.58
CA PRO A 101 -0.55 8.48 -1.28
C PRO A 101 -1.73 7.94 -0.46
N THR A 102 -2.86 8.64 -0.57
CA THR A 102 -4.17 8.03 -0.33
C THR A 102 -4.76 7.67 -1.68
N TYR A 103 -5.21 6.43 -1.80
CA TYR A 103 -5.79 5.88 -3.03
C TYR A 103 -7.30 6.03 -2.97
N SER A 104 -7.90 6.61 -4.01
CA SER A 104 -9.34 6.54 -4.25
C SER A 104 -9.62 5.30 -5.09
N VAL A 105 -10.49 4.42 -4.60
CA VAL A 105 -10.77 3.13 -5.24
C VAL A 105 -12.26 3.02 -5.53
N GLU A 106 -12.59 2.69 -6.77
CA GLU A 106 -13.95 2.39 -7.21
C GLU A 106 -13.99 0.96 -7.72
N VAL A 107 -14.97 0.19 -7.25
CA VAL A 107 -15.13 -1.22 -7.61
C VAL A 107 -16.53 -1.40 -8.20
N ASN A 108 -16.58 -2.03 -9.36
CA ASN A 108 -17.81 -2.47 -10.00
C ASN A 108 -17.70 -3.97 -10.29
N HIS A 109 -18.70 -4.73 -9.87
CA HIS A 109 -18.81 -6.15 -10.16
C HIS A 109 -20.14 -6.43 -10.86
N THR A 110 -20.07 -7.02 -12.05
CA THR A 110 -21.24 -7.22 -12.94
C THR A 110 -21.45 -8.69 -13.32
N CYS A 111 -21.51 -9.60 -12.34
CA CYS A 111 -21.81 -11.03 -12.56
C CYS A 111 -23.11 -11.45 -11.86
N GLU A 112 -23.08 -12.53 -11.07
CA GLU A 112 -24.27 -13.07 -10.39
C GLU A 112 -24.83 -12.08 -9.35
N ILE A 113 -23.92 -11.41 -8.63
CA ILE A 113 -24.26 -10.33 -7.71
C ILE A 113 -23.71 -9.04 -8.29
N ASN A 114 -24.59 -8.14 -8.68
CA ASN A 114 -24.21 -6.85 -9.22
C ASN A 114 -24.04 -5.84 -8.08
N PHE A 115 -22.86 -5.29 -7.89
CA PHE A 115 -22.64 -4.29 -6.87
C PHE A 115 -21.61 -3.25 -7.29
N GLN A 116 -21.70 -2.10 -6.64
CA GLN A 116 -20.77 -1.00 -6.77
C GLN A 116 -20.31 -0.57 -5.39
N TRP A 117 -19.02 -0.27 -5.29
CA TRP A 117 -18.40 0.23 -4.07
C TRP A 117 -17.47 1.38 -4.41
N SER A 118 -17.40 2.37 -3.52
CA SER A 118 -16.37 3.40 -3.58
C SER A 118 -15.82 3.70 -2.20
N GLY A 119 -14.54 4.01 -2.14
CA GLY A 119 -13.88 4.36 -0.89
C GLY A 119 -12.45 4.82 -1.09
N THR A 120 -11.76 5.00 0.03
CA THR A 120 -10.34 5.31 0.02
C THR A 120 -9.54 4.22 0.72
N VAL A 121 -8.30 4.02 0.28
CA VAL A 121 -7.33 3.15 0.93
C VAL A 121 -6.10 3.99 1.22
N SER A 122 -5.62 3.95 2.45
CA SER A 122 -4.37 4.62 2.82
C SER A 122 -3.16 3.73 2.52
N GLN A 123 -1.94 4.29 2.50
CA GLN A 123 -0.72 3.54 2.17
C GLN A 123 -0.47 2.30 3.06
N ASN A 124 -1.05 2.22 4.26
CA ASN A 124 -0.94 1.06 5.14
C ASN A 124 -2.04 -0.01 4.90
N GLY A 125 -2.86 0.15 3.86
CA GLY A 125 -3.95 -0.76 3.51
C GLY A 125 -5.26 -0.54 4.28
N ALA A 126 -5.35 0.47 5.17
CA ALA A 126 -6.62 0.76 5.84
C ALA A 126 -7.61 1.38 4.84
N ALA A 127 -8.74 0.71 4.66
CA ALA A 127 -9.83 1.13 3.78
C ALA A 127 -10.95 1.84 4.54
N VAL A 128 -11.51 2.89 3.92
CA VAL A 128 -12.69 3.62 4.40
C VAL A 128 -13.72 3.65 3.29
N GLU A 129 -14.85 3.01 3.51
CA GLU A 129 -15.99 3.04 2.59
C GLU A 129 -16.64 4.42 2.54
N THR A 130 -16.95 4.85 1.32
CA THR A 130 -17.74 6.07 1.05
C THR A 130 -19.13 5.71 0.54
N SER A 131 -19.25 4.67 -0.28
CA SER A 131 -20.55 4.15 -0.69
C SER A 131 -20.50 2.66 -1.03
N PHE A 132 -21.62 2.00 -0.83
CA PHE A 132 -21.88 0.64 -1.28
C PHE A 132 -23.32 0.55 -1.77
N SER A 133 -23.53 -0.12 -2.90
CA SER A 133 -24.86 -0.40 -3.44
C SER A 133 -24.86 -1.74 -4.14
N VAL A 134 -25.81 -2.58 -3.77
CA VAL A 134 -26.13 -3.82 -4.48
C VAL A 134 -27.36 -3.58 -5.36
N ALA A 135 -27.37 -4.15 -6.56
CA ALA A 135 -28.46 -4.03 -7.53
C ALA A 135 -29.28 -5.32 -7.65
#